data_AF-A0A653Q4J3-F1
#
_entry.id   AF-A0A653Q4J3-F1
#
_cell.length_a   1.000
_cell.length_b   1.000
_cell.length_c   1.000
_cell.angle_alpha   90.00
_cell.angle_beta   90.00
_cell.angle_gamma   90.00
#
_symmetry.space_group_name_H-M   'P 1'
#
loop_
_entity.id
_entity.type
_entity.pdbx_description
1 polymer ?
#
loop_
_entity_poly.entity_id
_entity_poly.type
_entity_poly.pdbx_seq_one_letter_code
_entity_poly.pdbx_strand_id
1 'polypeptide(L)'
;MKQILYLFFCCLFLQSCFVGKAIEVPKLKEKFSEENNAIPPDFGKDDTILLVMLRGRKSYDKYVLKAVQNNYFGKYIFVEAKDFYAGTYADREVYKYIFDYTDGSTSTALYSDGMQSSVTAKRFYVKDRLNEKMYQSGAESAYFAKALEAYFINLEEKRKSFN
;
A
#
# COMPACT_ATOMS: atom_id res chain seq x y z
N MET A 1 -32.12 -14.70 -54.64
CA MET A 1 -31.62 -15.81 -53.79
C MET A 1 -30.13 -15.99 -54.01
N LYS A 2 -29.30 -15.56 -53.05
CA LYS A 2 -27.95 -16.10 -52.75
C LYS A 2 -27.44 -15.38 -51.50
N GLN A 3 -26.78 -16.15 -50.65
CA GLN A 3 -26.81 -16.03 -49.20
C GLN A 3 -25.88 -14.96 -48.62
N ILE A 4 -26.38 -14.38 -47.53
CA ILE A 4 -25.69 -13.56 -46.54
C ILE A 4 -24.62 -14.42 -45.85
N LEU A 5 -23.35 -14.02 -45.95
CA LEU A 5 -22.31 -14.49 -45.05
C LEU A 5 -21.15 -13.48 -45.09
N TYR A 6 -21.05 -12.64 -44.06
CA TYR A 6 -19.79 -12.11 -43.51
C TYR A 6 -20.13 -11.40 -42.19
N LEU A 7 -20.47 -12.21 -41.19
CA LEU A 7 -20.45 -11.84 -39.78
C LEU A 7 -19.11 -12.33 -39.21
N PHE A 8 -18.59 -11.59 -38.23
CA PHE A 8 -17.42 -11.93 -37.38
C PHE A 8 -16.02 -11.76 -37.98
N PHE A 9 -15.57 -10.51 -38.10
CA PHE A 9 -14.14 -10.20 -38.08
C PHE A 9 -13.87 -8.88 -37.34
N CYS A 10 -14.19 -8.81 -36.04
CA CYS A 10 -13.95 -7.59 -35.25
C CYS A 10 -13.62 -7.78 -33.76
N CYS A 11 -13.19 -8.96 -33.31
CA CYS A 11 -12.93 -9.19 -31.87
C CYS A 11 -11.63 -9.92 -31.55
N LEU A 12 -10.51 -9.62 -32.22
CA LEU A 12 -9.21 -10.21 -31.87
C LEU A 12 -8.05 -9.20 -31.92
N PHE A 13 -8.17 -8.07 -31.19
CA PHE A 13 -7.03 -7.19 -30.90
C PHE A 13 -7.09 -6.54 -29.49
N LEU A 14 -7.56 -7.29 -28.49
CA LEU A 14 -7.53 -6.86 -27.07
C LEU A 14 -6.79 -7.85 -26.16
N GLN A 15 -5.72 -8.46 -26.64
CA GLN A 15 -4.84 -9.29 -25.80
C GLN A 15 -3.41 -8.77 -25.82
N SER A 16 -3.11 -7.89 -24.87
CA SER A 16 -1.93 -7.99 -23.99
C SER A 16 -1.83 -6.74 -23.11
N CYS A 17 -1.53 -6.93 -21.82
CA CYS A 17 -1.15 -5.93 -20.79
C CYS A 17 -2.17 -5.53 -19.69
N PHE A 18 -3.44 -5.96 -19.69
CA PHE A 18 -4.37 -5.54 -18.61
C PHE A 18 -4.75 -6.58 -17.56
N VAL A 19 -4.57 -7.89 -17.82
CA VAL A 19 -5.06 -8.94 -16.89
C VAL A 19 -4.19 -9.11 -15.64
N GLY A 20 -2.88 -8.79 -15.71
CA GLY A 20 -1.99 -8.85 -14.54
C GLY A 20 -2.30 -7.84 -13.43
N LYS A 21 -2.97 -6.72 -13.75
CA LYS A 21 -3.21 -5.61 -12.82
C LYS A 21 -4.40 -5.84 -11.86
N ALA A 22 -5.33 -6.73 -12.21
CA ALA A 22 -6.55 -6.95 -11.42
C ALA A 22 -6.34 -7.96 -10.27
N ILE A 23 -5.32 -8.82 -10.36
CA ILE A 23 -5.13 -9.96 -9.44
C ILE A 23 -4.26 -9.57 -8.22
N GLU A 24 -3.49 -8.49 -8.29
CA GLU A 24 -2.51 -8.15 -7.25
C GLU A 24 -3.13 -7.63 -5.96
N VAL A 25 -4.17 -6.78 -6.03
CA VAL A 25 -4.77 -6.18 -4.81
C VAL A 25 -5.37 -7.25 -3.90
N PRO A 26 -6.22 -8.19 -4.38
CA PRO A 26 -6.76 -9.24 -3.51
C PRO A 26 -5.68 -10.10 -2.86
N LYS A 27 -4.63 -10.47 -3.61
CA LYS A 27 -3.50 -11.25 -3.07
C LYS A 27 -2.73 -10.48 -2.00
N LEU A 28 -2.49 -9.18 -2.22
CA LEU A 28 -1.80 -8.33 -1.27
C LEU A 28 -2.66 -8.06 -0.02
N LYS A 29 -4.00 -7.97 -0.15
CA LYS A 29 -4.92 -7.88 0.98
C LYS A 29 -4.77 -9.07 1.92
N GLU A 30 -4.69 -10.30 1.40
CA GLU A 30 -4.45 -11.48 2.24
C GLU A 30 -3.15 -11.34 3.04
N LYS A 31 -2.08 -10.82 2.42
CA LYS A 31 -0.77 -10.66 3.08
C LYS A 31 -0.67 -9.47 4.02
N PHE A 32 -1.49 -8.44 3.84
CA PHE A 32 -1.51 -7.25 4.69
C PHE A 32 -2.62 -7.32 5.74
N SER A 33 -2.80 -8.48 6.36
CA SER A 33 -3.85 -8.73 7.35
C SER A 33 -3.32 -8.73 8.80
N GLU A 34 -4.23 -8.81 9.76
CA GLU A 34 -3.89 -8.99 11.18
C GLU A 34 -3.18 -10.32 11.42
N GLU A 35 -3.66 -11.41 10.81
CA GLU A 35 -3.10 -12.75 10.95
C GLU A 35 -1.65 -12.82 10.45
N ASN A 36 -1.32 -11.98 9.45
CA ASN A 36 0.03 -11.85 8.91
C ASN A 36 0.85 -10.74 9.59
N ASN A 37 0.41 -10.27 10.76
CA ASN A 37 1.09 -9.25 11.57
C ASN A 37 1.30 -7.92 10.83
N ALA A 38 0.46 -7.57 9.84
CA ALA A 38 0.51 -6.27 9.16
C ALA A 38 -0.32 -5.21 9.88
N ILE A 39 -1.40 -5.62 10.55
CA ILE A 39 -2.35 -4.68 11.15
C ILE A 39 -2.43 -4.96 12.66
N PRO A 40 -2.36 -3.93 13.51
CA PRO A 40 -2.58 -4.08 14.94
C PRO A 40 -3.99 -4.65 15.23
N PRO A 41 -4.12 -5.62 16.14
CA PRO A 41 -5.42 -6.23 16.46
C PRO A 41 -6.41 -5.22 17.09
N ASP A 42 -5.91 -4.19 17.77
CA ASP A 42 -6.71 -3.09 18.33
C ASP A 42 -6.75 -1.84 17.41
N PHE A 43 -6.37 -1.97 16.13
CA PHE A 43 -6.41 -0.83 15.21
C PHE A 43 -7.85 -0.33 14.99
N GLY A 44 -8.10 0.94 15.30
CA GLY A 44 -9.41 1.57 15.16
C GLY A 44 -10.38 1.33 16.32
N LYS A 45 -9.94 0.66 17.40
CA LYS A 45 -10.70 0.52 18.65
C LYS A 45 -10.85 1.85 19.39
N ASP A 46 -9.78 2.65 19.36
CA ASP A 46 -9.72 3.98 19.97
C ASP A 46 -9.85 5.05 18.87
N ASP A 47 -10.47 6.19 19.18
CA ASP A 47 -10.57 7.36 18.29
C ASP A 47 -9.22 8.10 18.20
N THR A 48 -8.30 7.52 17.43
CA THR A 48 -6.92 8.00 17.25
C THR A 48 -6.69 8.53 15.83
N ILE A 49 -5.63 9.34 15.66
CA ILE A 49 -5.22 9.88 14.37
C ILE A 49 -4.08 9.04 13.81
N LEU A 50 -4.28 8.47 12.61
CA LEU A 50 -3.22 7.77 11.89
C LEU A 50 -2.22 8.78 11.31
N LEU A 51 -0.95 8.67 11.70
CA LEU A 51 0.13 9.39 11.04
C LEU A 51 0.58 8.60 9.81
N VAL A 52 0.59 9.22 8.64
CA VAL A 52 1.05 8.62 7.39
C VAL A 52 2.32 9.31 6.95
N MET A 53 3.44 8.59 6.98
CA MET A 53 4.76 9.18 6.70
C MET A 53 4.96 9.43 5.21
N LEU A 54 5.31 10.68 4.87
CA LEU A 54 5.82 11.07 3.56
C LEU A 54 7.35 11.03 3.55
N ARG A 55 7.94 10.72 2.39
CA ARG A 55 9.40 10.60 2.24
C ARG A 55 10.01 11.70 1.36
N GLY A 56 9.22 12.69 0.95
CA GLY A 56 9.67 13.79 0.07
C GLY A 56 10.01 13.32 -1.35
N ARG A 57 9.65 12.10 -1.71
CA ARG A 57 9.87 11.51 -3.03
C ARG A 57 8.56 11.60 -3.81
N LYS A 58 8.49 12.51 -4.79
CA LYS A 58 7.27 12.80 -5.57
C LYS A 58 6.52 11.55 -6.07
N SER A 59 7.25 10.54 -6.55
CA SER A 59 6.65 9.30 -7.05
C SER A 59 6.00 8.48 -5.94
N TYR A 60 6.67 8.34 -4.78
CA TYR A 60 6.17 7.63 -3.61
C TYR A 60 4.99 8.39 -2.98
N ASP A 61 5.18 9.67 -2.64
CA ASP A 61 4.20 10.47 -1.92
C ASP A 61 2.88 10.53 -2.70
N LYS A 62 2.95 10.70 -4.03
CA LYS A 62 1.77 10.67 -4.92
C LYS A 62 0.90 9.42 -4.73
N TYR A 63 1.51 8.24 -4.64
CA TYR A 63 0.76 7.00 -4.49
C TYR A 63 0.24 6.82 -3.06
N VAL A 64 0.99 7.26 -2.04
CA VAL A 64 0.51 7.26 -0.65
C VAL A 64 -0.73 8.14 -0.52
N LEU A 65 -0.67 9.38 -1.00
CA LEU A 65 -1.78 10.31 -0.96
C LEU A 65 -3.03 9.70 -1.61
N LYS A 66 -2.87 9.18 -2.84
CA LYS A 66 -3.97 8.55 -3.57
C LYS A 66 -4.56 7.35 -2.82
N ALA A 67 -3.72 6.48 -2.25
CA ALA A 67 -4.19 5.28 -1.58
C ALA A 67 -4.96 5.60 -0.29
N VAL A 68 -4.46 6.53 0.53
CA VAL A 68 -5.13 6.99 1.75
C VAL A 68 -6.46 7.65 1.41
N GLN A 69 -6.45 8.65 0.53
CA GLN A 69 -7.63 9.47 0.21
C GLN A 69 -8.78 8.63 -0.38
N ASN A 70 -8.46 7.56 -1.10
CA ASN A 70 -9.47 6.73 -1.75
C ASN A 70 -9.97 5.59 -0.87
N ASN A 71 -9.20 5.13 0.10
CA ASN A 71 -9.47 3.85 0.78
C ASN A 71 -9.55 3.94 2.31
N TYR A 72 -9.09 5.03 2.94
CA TYR A 72 -9.11 5.20 4.38
C TYR A 72 -9.94 6.41 4.78
N PHE A 73 -10.98 6.18 5.60
CA PHE A 73 -11.95 7.20 5.99
C PHE A 73 -11.90 7.57 7.48
N GLY A 74 -10.92 7.02 8.21
CA GLY A 74 -10.61 7.46 9.58
C GLY A 74 -9.87 8.80 9.61
N LYS A 75 -9.58 9.31 10.82
CA LYS A 75 -8.76 10.51 10.98
C LYS A 75 -7.30 10.20 10.63
N TYR A 76 -6.69 11.01 9.77
CA TYR A 76 -5.28 10.86 9.41
C TYR A 76 -4.59 12.20 9.18
N ILE A 77 -3.26 12.20 9.27
CA ILE A 77 -2.40 13.33 8.91
C ILE A 77 -1.22 12.81 8.09
N PHE A 78 -0.93 13.47 6.98
CA PHE A 78 0.33 13.26 6.26
C PHE A 78 1.47 14.01 6.96
N VAL A 79 2.56 13.31 7.23
CA VAL A 79 3.67 13.85 8.04
C VAL A 79 4.99 13.71 7.29
N GLU A 80 5.73 14.80 7.14
CA GLU A 80 7.13 14.75 6.71
C GLU A 80 8.06 14.43 7.89
N ALA A 81 9.19 13.78 7.62
CA ALA A 81 10.16 13.40 8.66
C ALA A 81 10.59 14.59 9.54
N LYS A 82 10.77 15.78 8.97
CA LYS A 82 11.20 16.99 9.70
C LYS A 82 10.17 17.40 10.78
N ASP A 83 8.88 17.31 10.47
CA ASP A 83 7.80 17.72 11.37
C ASP A 83 7.56 16.65 12.44
N PHE A 84 7.76 15.37 12.08
CA PHE A 84 7.70 14.27 13.03
C PHE A 84 8.71 14.42 14.17
N TYR A 85 9.97 14.74 13.84
CA TYR A 85 11.04 14.87 14.83
C TYR A 85 11.05 16.21 15.58
N ALA A 86 10.27 17.20 15.14
CA ALA A 86 10.11 18.48 15.82
C ALA A 86 9.25 18.40 17.10
N GLY A 87 8.61 17.26 17.37
CA GLY A 87 7.81 17.03 18.58
C GLY A 87 6.33 17.38 18.45
N THR A 88 5.89 17.87 17.29
CA THR A 88 4.47 18.24 17.00
C THR A 88 3.49 17.10 17.28
N TYR A 89 3.94 15.85 17.13
CA TYR A 89 3.11 14.65 17.34
C TYR A 89 3.52 13.83 18.57
N ALA A 90 4.00 14.48 19.63
CA ALA A 90 4.52 13.80 20.82
C ALA A 90 3.48 12.96 21.58
N ASP A 91 2.21 13.39 21.60
CA ASP A 91 1.13 12.68 22.28
C ASP A 91 0.87 11.31 21.62
N ARG A 92 1.18 10.23 22.34
CA ARG A 92 1.07 8.86 21.85
C ARG A 92 -0.34 8.28 22.00
N GLU A 93 -1.20 8.90 22.80
CA GLU A 93 -2.61 8.50 22.90
C GLU A 93 -3.38 9.05 21.70
N VAL A 94 -3.13 10.32 21.33
CA VAL A 94 -3.77 10.94 20.14
C VAL A 94 -3.20 10.37 18.84
N TYR A 95 -1.87 10.29 18.74
CA TYR A 95 -1.17 9.88 17.52
C TYR A 95 -0.58 8.47 17.66
N LYS A 96 -1.38 7.51 18.12
CA LYS A 96 -0.94 6.15 18.49
C LYS A 96 -0.27 5.37 17.37
N TYR A 97 -0.77 5.48 16.13
CA TYR A 97 -0.32 4.67 15.01
C TYR A 97 0.42 5.48 13.94
N ILE A 98 1.51 4.91 13.42
CA ILE A 98 2.27 5.42 12.28
C ILE A 98 2.25 4.39 11.16
N PHE A 99 1.85 4.79 9.96
CA PHE A 99 2.04 4.01 8.74
C PHE A 99 3.28 4.48 7.98
N ASP A 100 4.15 3.54 7.61
CA ASP A 100 5.36 3.79 6.82
C ASP A 100 5.84 2.47 6.17
N TYR A 101 7.05 2.46 5.60
CA TYR A 101 7.69 1.28 5.05
C TYR A 101 9.18 1.19 5.38
N THR A 102 9.71 -0.03 5.34
CA THR A 102 11.13 -0.34 5.26
C THR A 102 11.48 -0.89 3.88
N ASP A 103 12.77 -0.83 3.52
CA ASP A 103 13.26 -1.48 2.30
C ASP A 103 13.30 -3.00 2.51
N GLY A 104 12.86 -3.73 1.48
CA GLY A 104 12.96 -5.18 1.39
C GLY A 104 14.04 -5.61 0.41
N SER A 105 13.79 -6.74 -0.24
CA SER A 105 14.70 -7.35 -1.21
C SER A 105 14.92 -6.46 -2.43
N THR A 106 16.15 -6.44 -2.93
CA THR A 106 16.52 -5.74 -4.17
C THR A 106 16.85 -6.76 -5.25
N SER A 107 16.16 -6.68 -6.38
CA SER A 107 16.44 -7.47 -7.57
C SER A 107 17.20 -6.61 -8.57
N THR A 108 18.30 -7.16 -9.10
CA THR A 108 19.14 -6.50 -10.09
C THR A 108 19.11 -7.29 -11.40
N ALA A 109 18.81 -6.62 -12.51
CA ALA A 109 19.01 -7.13 -13.86
C ALA A 109 20.26 -6.52 -14.47
N LEU A 110 21.12 -7.37 -15.03
CA LEU A 110 22.28 -6.99 -15.84
C LEU A 110 21.94 -7.19 -17.31
N TYR A 111 22.17 -6.16 -18.12
CA TYR A 111 21.93 -6.19 -19.55
C TYR A 111 23.22 -6.49 -20.30
N SER A 112 23.11 -7.00 -21.53
CA SER A 112 24.25 -7.41 -22.36
C SER A 112 25.19 -6.27 -22.74
N ASP A 113 24.72 -5.04 -22.68
CA ASP A 113 25.48 -3.80 -22.91
C ASP A 113 26.22 -3.30 -21.66
N GLY A 114 26.16 -4.05 -20.55
CA GLY A 114 26.75 -3.68 -19.27
C GLY A 114 25.89 -2.74 -18.43
N MET A 115 24.69 -2.36 -18.88
CA MET A 115 23.75 -1.58 -18.05
C MET A 115 23.19 -2.45 -16.91
N GLN A 116 22.83 -1.78 -15.81
CA GLN A 116 22.20 -2.40 -14.65
C GLN A 116 20.90 -1.67 -14.31
N SER A 117 19.84 -2.44 -14.03
CA SER A 117 18.60 -1.92 -13.45
C SER A 117 18.30 -2.64 -12.15
N SER A 118 17.94 -1.89 -11.11
CA SER A 118 17.63 -2.44 -9.79
C SER A 118 16.24 -2.00 -9.32
N VAL A 119 15.50 -2.93 -8.72
CA VAL A 119 14.19 -2.68 -8.13
C VAL A 119 14.20 -3.19 -6.69
N THR A 120 13.96 -2.29 -5.74
CA THR A 120 13.85 -2.62 -4.31
C THR A 120 12.38 -2.71 -3.90
N ALA A 121 11.95 -3.91 -3.49
CA ALA A 121 10.64 -4.13 -2.91
C ALA A 121 10.50 -3.39 -1.58
N LYS A 122 9.27 -3.00 -1.21
CA LYS A 122 8.96 -2.30 0.04
C LYS A 122 8.18 -3.20 0.99
N ARG A 123 8.43 -3.03 2.29
CA ARG A 123 7.72 -3.71 3.38
C ARG A 123 6.97 -2.66 4.19
N PHE A 124 5.66 -2.61 4.01
CA PHE A 124 4.82 -1.65 4.73
C PHE A 124 4.54 -2.13 6.14
N TYR A 125 4.38 -1.18 7.05
CA TYR A 125 4.09 -1.48 8.44
C TYR A 125 3.20 -0.41 9.08
N VAL A 126 2.55 -0.81 10.17
CA VAL A 126 2.00 0.10 11.16
C VAL A 126 2.79 -0.04 12.45
N LYS A 127 3.31 1.07 12.99
CA LYS A 127 3.92 1.10 14.32
C LYS A 127 2.90 1.61 15.33
N ASP A 128 2.62 0.80 16.33
CA ASP A 128 1.99 1.22 17.57
C ASP A 128 3.06 1.90 18.43
N ARG A 129 2.91 3.20 18.66
CA ARG A 129 3.87 4.00 19.41
C ARG A 129 3.68 3.87 20.91
N LEU A 130 2.48 3.52 21.37
CA LEU A 130 2.20 3.36 22.79
C LEU A 130 2.88 2.09 23.31
N ASN A 131 2.74 0.99 22.58
CA ASN A 131 3.35 -0.31 22.90
C ASN A 131 4.73 -0.53 22.25
N GLU A 132 5.20 0.45 21.46
CA GLU A 132 6.45 0.40 20.67
C GLU A 132 6.58 -0.83 19.75
N LYS A 133 5.44 -1.38 19.31
CA LYS A 133 5.38 -2.58 18.49
C LYS A 133 5.19 -2.22 17.01
N MET A 134 6.02 -2.84 16.17
CA MET A 134 5.90 -2.75 14.72
C MET A 134 5.12 -3.96 14.17
N TYR A 135 4.03 -3.68 13.47
CA TYR A 135 3.22 -4.64 12.73
C TYR A 135 3.63 -4.56 11.27
N GLN A 136 4.57 -5.42 10.89
CA GLN A 136 5.09 -5.54 9.53
C GLN A 136 4.93 -7.00 9.10
N SER A 137 4.23 -7.24 7.99
CA SER A 137 4.17 -8.60 7.45
C SER A 137 5.49 -9.04 6.82
N GLY A 138 5.59 -10.33 6.57
CA GLY A 138 6.69 -10.90 5.76
C GLY A 138 6.59 -10.54 4.27
N ALA A 139 5.48 -9.94 3.83
CA ALA A 139 5.29 -9.62 2.42
C ALA A 139 6.04 -8.35 2.01
N GLU A 140 6.61 -8.41 0.82
CA GLU A 140 7.30 -7.29 0.18
C GLU A 140 6.68 -7.09 -1.20
N SER A 141 6.64 -5.84 -1.68
CA SER A 141 6.12 -5.55 -3.01
C SER A 141 6.90 -4.47 -3.73
N ALA A 142 7.25 -4.73 -4.99
CA ALA A 142 7.71 -3.72 -5.94
C ALA A 142 6.53 -2.94 -6.57
N TYR A 143 5.31 -3.47 -6.48
CA TYR A 143 4.08 -2.85 -7.01
C TYR A 143 3.50 -1.86 -6.02
N PHE A 144 4.23 -0.77 -5.83
CA PHE A 144 4.03 0.20 -4.76
C PHE A 144 2.58 0.69 -4.63
N ALA A 145 1.96 1.12 -5.73
CA ALA A 145 0.60 1.64 -5.74
C ALA A 145 -0.45 0.60 -5.30
N LYS A 146 -0.28 -0.66 -5.75
CA LYS A 146 -1.21 -1.75 -5.45
C LYS A 146 -1.08 -2.25 -4.02
N ALA A 147 0.15 -2.26 -3.52
CA ALA A 147 0.40 -2.63 -2.14
C ALA A 147 -0.19 -1.60 -1.16
N LEU A 148 0.00 -0.31 -1.42
CA LEU A 148 -0.65 0.74 -0.62
C LEU A 148 -2.18 0.66 -0.67
N GLU A 149 -2.74 0.50 -1.88
CA GLU A 149 -4.19 0.35 -2.07
C GLU A 149 -4.73 -0.80 -1.21
N ALA A 150 -4.13 -1.99 -1.30
CA ALA A 150 -4.52 -3.15 -0.50
C ALA A 150 -4.40 -2.90 1.01
N TYR A 151 -3.30 -2.27 1.45
CA TYR A 151 -3.04 -2.03 2.87
C TYR A 151 -4.08 -1.08 3.48
N PHE A 152 -4.36 0.04 2.81
CA PHE A 152 -5.32 1.02 3.33
C PHE A 152 -6.77 0.51 3.29
N ILE A 153 -7.13 -0.35 2.33
CA ILE A 153 -8.40 -1.08 2.36
C ILE A 153 -8.49 -1.92 3.64
N ASN A 154 -7.45 -2.71 3.96
CA ASN A 154 -7.48 -3.55 5.15
C ASN A 154 -7.48 -2.74 6.46
N LEU A 155 -6.77 -1.61 6.52
CA LEU A 155 -6.80 -0.72 7.69
C LEU A 155 -8.20 -0.15 7.90
N GLU A 156 -8.89 0.24 6.84
CA GLU A 156 -10.27 0.73 6.92
C GLU A 156 -11.25 -0.39 7.31
N GLU A 157 -11.10 -1.59 6.75
CA GLU A 157 -11.90 -2.76 7.14
C GLU A 157 -11.70 -3.09 8.62
N LYS A 158 -10.46 -3.09 9.11
CA LYS A 158 -10.15 -3.31 10.52
C LYS A 158 -10.71 -2.20 11.40
N ARG A 159 -10.59 -0.93 11.01
CA ARG A 159 -11.17 0.19 11.76
C ARG A 159 -12.70 0.06 11.87
N LYS A 160 -13.36 -0.37 10.80
CA LYS A 160 -14.81 -0.60 10.79
C LYS A 160 -15.24 -1.79 11.63
N SER A 161 -14.37 -2.77 11.92
CA SER A 161 -14.78 -3.92 12.75
C SER A 161 -15.08 -3.56 14.21
N PHE A 162 -14.74 -2.34 14.66
CA PHE A 162 -15.03 -1.83 16.00
C PHE A 162 -16.18 -0.81 16.06
N ASN A 163 -16.78 -0.45 14.93
CA ASN A 163 -17.85 0.55 14.80
C ASN A 163 -19.13 -0.08 14.24
#